data_AF-A0A0F9AYW6-F1
#
_entry.id   AF-A0A0F9AYW6-F1
#
_cell.length_a   1.000
_cell.length_b   1.000
_cell.length_c   1.000
_cell.angle_alpha   90.00
_cell.angle_beta   90.00
_cell.angle_gamma   90.00
#
_symmetry.space_group_name_H-M   'P 1'
#
loop_
_entity.id
_entity.type
_entity.pdbx_description
1 polymer ?
#
loop_
_entity_poly.entity_id
_entity_poly.type
_entity_poly.pdbx_seq_one_letter_code
_entity_poly.pdbx_strand_id
1 'polypeptide(L)'
;IFTLRIGGDVADVDELQALAEAFDLKVDLKDPQAKAEDAKRLHLTYGLKSTEFILDEMRAWAGKLGKKLMVILFYADSEIPKFAEDNWRFDPSLVAYVDNSDVPYVDFLPKHAADLESFNMSAKEYCGRYYVRAAGAAVFGHYSPAGNFFTAMSIKDDIVNWLDPKPPAYRLLTPV
;
A
#
# COMPACT_ATOMS: atom_id res chain seq x y z
N ILE A 1 16.81 -8.43 8.93
CA ILE A 1 15.44 -8.15 9.42
C ILE A 1 14.51 -9.38 9.28
N PHE A 2 14.30 -9.95 8.09
CA PHE A 2 13.33 -11.03 7.87
C PHE A 2 13.51 -12.25 8.79
N THR A 3 14.74 -12.73 8.97
CA THR A 3 15.06 -13.88 9.85
C THR A 3 14.60 -13.63 11.29
N LEU A 4 14.87 -12.45 11.84
CA LEU A 4 14.44 -12.07 13.20
C LEU A 4 12.92 -12.00 13.31
N ARG A 5 12.26 -11.45 12.29
CA ARG A 5 10.79 -11.33 12.23
C ARG A 5 10.07 -12.67 12.33
N ILE A 6 10.66 -13.73 11.77
CA ILE A 6 10.08 -15.09 11.81
C ILE A 6 10.55 -15.90 13.03
N GLY A 7 11.20 -15.26 14.01
CA GLY A 7 11.68 -15.90 15.25
C GLY A 7 13.06 -16.55 15.14
N GLY A 8 13.77 -16.36 14.03
CA GLY A 8 15.15 -16.83 13.89
C GLY A 8 16.16 -15.93 14.59
N ASP A 9 17.42 -16.38 14.59
CA ASP A 9 18.56 -15.65 15.15
C ASP A 9 19.52 -15.19 14.05
N VAL A 10 20.18 -14.06 14.30
CA VAL A 10 21.30 -13.57 13.51
C VAL A 10 22.44 -13.22 14.47
N ALA A 11 23.68 -13.44 14.03
CA ALA A 11 24.85 -13.24 14.89
C ALA A 11 25.12 -11.77 15.22
N ASP A 12 24.72 -10.87 14.31
CA ASP A 12 24.94 -9.43 14.42
C ASP A 12 23.67 -8.68 14.02
N VAL A 13 23.32 -7.66 14.82
CA VAL A 13 22.15 -6.79 14.64
C VAL A 13 22.54 -5.31 14.61
N ASP A 14 23.83 -4.96 14.63
CA ASP A 14 24.29 -3.59 14.81
C ASP A 14 23.86 -2.68 13.65
N GLU A 15 23.89 -3.17 12.40
CA GLU A 15 23.34 -2.43 11.24
C GLU A 15 21.82 -2.22 11.35
N LEU A 16 21.10 -3.17 11.93
CA LEU A 16 19.65 -3.05 12.14
C LEU A 16 19.33 -2.07 13.27
N GLN A 17 20.19 -2.00 14.27
CA GLN A 17 20.09 -1.02 15.35
C GLN A 17 20.34 0.40 14.81
N ALA A 18 21.41 0.59 14.02
CA ALA A 18 21.69 1.87 13.36
C ALA A 18 20.55 2.30 12.43
N LEU A 19 19.94 1.36 11.71
CA LEU A 19 18.77 1.64 10.88
C LEU A 19 17.56 2.08 11.71
N ALA A 20 17.31 1.43 12.85
CA ALA A 20 16.22 1.80 13.75
C ALA A 20 16.43 3.21 14.34
N GLU A 21 17.66 3.54 14.73
CA GLU A 21 18.05 4.88 15.19
C GLU A 21 17.83 5.94 14.11
N ALA A 22 18.20 5.66 12.86
CA ALA A 22 17.96 6.56 11.73
C ALA A 22 16.46 6.84 11.48
N PHE A 23 15.58 5.95 11.94
CA PHE A 23 14.12 6.11 11.87
C PHE A 23 13.48 6.60 13.17
N ASP A 24 14.28 6.95 14.19
CA ASP A 24 13.81 7.27 15.55
C ASP A 24 12.88 6.18 16.12
N LEU A 25 13.17 4.92 15.78
CA LEU A 25 12.39 3.76 16.18
C LEU A 25 13.10 3.03 17.33
N LYS A 26 12.49 3.03 18.51
CA LYS A 26 12.96 2.21 19.64
C LYS A 26 12.65 0.74 19.40
N VAL A 27 13.70 -0.07 19.29
CA VAL A 27 13.64 -1.53 19.14
C VAL A 27 14.67 -2.19 20.06
N ASP A 28 14.35 -3.38 20.55
CA ASP A 28 15.29 -4.30 21.18
C ASP A 28 15.37 -5.59 20.38
N LEU A 29 16.38 -5.67 19.51
CA LEU A 29 16.63 -6.84 18.65
C LEU A 29 17.44 -7.93 19.36
N LYS A 30 17.86 -7.71 20.62
CA LYS A 30 18.65 -8.64 21.42
C LYS A 30 17.77 -9.33 22.49
N ASP A 31 16.69 -8.72 22.94
CA ASP A 31 15.70 -9.33 23.85
C ASP A 31 14.89 -10.43 23.13
N PRO A 32 15.01 -11.71 23.56
CA PRO A 32 14.23 -12.80 22.96
C PRO A 32 12.71 -12.60 23.01
N GLN A 33 12.17 -11.82 23.96
CA GLN A 33 10.73 -11.58 24.07
C GLN A 33 10.23 -10.50 23.11
N ALA A 34 11.00 -9.43 22.90
CA ALA A 34 10.62 -8.32 22.01
C ALA A 34 11.09 -8.49 20.56
N LYS A 35 12.21 -9.19 20.32
CA LYS A 35 12.95 -9.22 19.05
C LYS A 35 12.11 -9.46 17.80
N ALA A 36 11.17 -10.40 17.83
CA ALA A 36 10.37 -10.72 16.64
C ALA A 36 9.40 -9.59 16.26
N GLU A 37 8.71 -9.01 17.25
CA GLU A 37 7.76 -7.91 17.02
C GLU A 37 8.50 -6.61 16.69
N ASP A 38 9.64 -6.36 17.33
CA ASP A 38 10.47 -5.19 17.03
C ASP A 38 11.14 -5.28 15.66
N ALA A 39 11.58 -6.47 15.24
CA ALA A 39 12.03 -6.71 13.88
C ALA A 39 10.90 -6.51 12.85
N LYS A 40 9.66 -6.89 13.19
CA LYS A 40 8.48 -6.64 12.34
C LYS A 40 8.18 -5.15 12.22
N ARG A 41 8.21 -4.41 13.32
CA ARG A 41 8.06 -2.95 13.34
C ARG A 41 9.13 -2.27 12.50
N LEU A 42 10.41 -2.62 12.70
CA LEU A 42 11.52 -2.09 11.91
C LEU A 42 11.37 -2.40 10.42
N HIS A 43 10.96 -3.63 10.07
CA HIS A 43 10.71 -4.00 8.68
C HIS A 43 9.62 -3.13 8.04
N LEU A 44 8.51 -2.91 8.76
CA LEU A 44 7.40 -2.12 8.29
C LEU A 44 7.80 -0.65 8.11
N THR A 45 8.45 -0.06 9.12
CA THR A 45 8.96 1.32 9.05
C THR A 45 9.94 1.49 7.90
N TYR A 46 10.86 0.54 7.70
CA TYR A 46 11.77 0.55 6.56
C TYR A 46 11.01 0.53 5.22
N GLY A 47 10.00 -0.33 5.07
CA GLY A 47 9.16 -0.40 3.87
C GLY A 47 8.44 0.91 3.57
N LEU A 48 7.86 1.55 4.58
CA LEU A 48 7.18 2.83 4.43
C LEU A 48 8.16 3.96 4.08
N LYS A 49 9.27 4.09 4.83
CA LYS A 49 10.29 5.14 4.61
C LYS A 49 10.99 5.02 3.26
N SER A 50 11.30 3.79 2.83
CA SER A 50 11.86 3.56 1.49
C SER A 50 10.83 3.88 0.39
N THR A 51 9.54 3.64 0.62
CA THR A 51 8.50 4.06 -0.32
C THR A 51 8.41 5.58 -0.42
N GLU A 52 8.41 6.31 0.71
CA GLU A 52 8.45 7.78 0.73
C GLU A 52 9.62 8.33 -0.10
N PHE A 53 10.83 7.77 0.11
CA PHE A 53 12.03 8.12 -0.66
C PHE A 53 11.87 7.83 -2.16
N ILE A 54 11.34 6.67 -2.54
CA ILE A 54 11.10 6.33 -3.95
C ILE A 54 10.11 7.30 -4.59
N LEU A 55 9.07 7.73 -3.86
CA LEU A 55 8.10 8.71 -4.36
C LEU A 55 8.76 10.06 -4.63
N ASP A 56 9.67 10.50 -3.76
CA ASP A 56 10.47 11.72 -3.99
C ASP A 56 11.32 11.61 -5.27
N GLU A 57 12.05 10.52 -5.42
CA GLU A 57 12.89 10.28 -6.60
C GLU A 57 12.06 10.21 -7.88
N MET A 58 10.92 9.50 -7.85
CA MET A 58 10.01 9.38 -8.99
C MET A 58 9.38 10.72 -9.36
N ARG A 59 9.01 11.55 -8.38
CA ARG A 59 8.50 12.90 -8.61
C ARG A 59 9.56 13.78 -9.27
N ALA A 60 10.77 13.78 -8.73
CA ALA A 60 11.88 14.57 -9.29
C ALA A 60 12.23 14.11 -10.71
N TRP A 61 12.25 12.81 -10.96
CA TRP A 61 12.48 12.23 -12.28
C TRP A 61 11.38 12.60 -13.28
N ALA A 62 10.11 12.44 -12.92
CA ALA A 62 8.98 12.79 -13.77
C ALA A 62 9.01 14.29 -14.13
N GLY A 63 9.27 15.15 -13.15
CA GLY A 63 9.40 16.60 -13.35
C GLY A 63 10.51 16.97 -14.34
N LYS A 64 11.70 16.36 -14.23
CA LYS A 64 12.82 16.57 -15.17
C LYS A 64 12.46 16.21 -16.61
N LEU A 65 11.56 15.25 -16.80
CA LEU A 65 11.11 14.79 -18.13
C LEU A 65 9.84 15.51 -18.61
N GLY A 66 9.31 16.48 -17.85
CA GLY A 66 8.03 17.11 -18.16
C GLY A 66 6.86 16.11 -18.16
N LYS A 67 6.93 15.07 -17.34
CA LYS A 67 5.88 14.06 -17.15
C LYS A 67 5.10 14.36 -15.86
N LYS A 68 3.83 13.98 -15.86
CA LYS A 68 2.98 14.00 -14.66
C LYS A 68 3.03 12.63 -13.98
N LEU A 69 3.02 12.60 -12.65
CA LEU A 69 2.99 11.40 -11.84
C LEU A 69 1.65 11.29 -11.10
N MET A 70 1.05 10.10 -11.08
CA MET A 70 -0.05 9.72 -10.20
C MET A 70 0.36 8.43 -9.48
N VAL A 71 0.03 8.32 -8.21
CA VAL A 71 0.32 7.15 -7.37
C VAL A 71 -0.94 6.33 -7.16
N ILE A 72 -0.82 5.01 -7.20
CA ILE A 72 -1.93 4.11 -6.89
C ILE A 72 -1.48 3.21 -5.74
N LEU A 73 -2.21 3.26 -4.63
CA LEU A 73 -1.94 2.44 -3.45
C LEU A 73 -2.78 1.17 -3.55
N PHE A 74 -2.11 0.03 -3.74
CA PHE A 74 -2.70 -1.31 -3.73
C PHE A 74 -2.30 -2.06 -2.45
N TYR A 75 -3.21 -2.94 -2.01
CA TYR A 75 -3.05 -3.65 -0.75
C TYR A 75 -3.31 -5.14 -0.93
N ALA A 76 -2.69 -5.92 -0.04
CA ALA A 76 -3.00 -7.34 0.07
C ALA A 76 -4.45 -7.55 0.50
N ASP A 77 -5.01 -8.68 0.09
CA ASP A 77 -6.37 -9.10 0.46
C ASP A 77 -6.58 -9.20 1.97
N SER A 78 -5.51 -9.41 2.74
CA SER A 78 -5.51 -9.40 4.21
C SER A 78 -5.77 -8.03 4.83
N GLU A 79 -5.57 -6.93 4.11
CA GLU A 79 -5.72 -5.58 4.66
C GLU A 79 -7.15 -5.04 4.52
N ILE A 80 -7.90 -5.52 3.52
CA ILE A 80 -9.28 -5.08 3.26
C ILE A 80 -10.21 -5.35 4.47
N PRO A 81 -10.26 -6.58 5.06
CA PRO A 81 -11.13 -6.82 6.20
C PRO A 81 -10.80 -5.91 7.39
N LYS A 82 -9.51 -5.72 7.69
CA LYS A 82 -9.07 -4.88 8.81
C LYS A 82 -9.50 -3.42 8.63
N PHE A 83 -9.41 -2.92 7.40
CA PHE A 83 -9.86 -1.57 7.09
C PHE A 83 -11.39 -1.46 7.11
N ALA A 84 -12.10 -2.40 6.49
CA ALA A 84 -13.55 -2.35 6.42
C ALA A 84 -14.25 -2.53 7.79
N GLU A 85 -13.68 -3.35 8.68
CA GLU A 85 -14.28 -3.66 9.98
C GLU A 85 -13.84 -2.67 11.06
N ASP A 86 -12.55 -2.33 11.12
CA ASP A 86 -11.96 -1.58 12.23
C ASP A 86 -11.36 -0.22 11.80
N ASN A 87 -11.49 0.16 10.53
CA ASN A 87 -10.76 1.29 9.93
C ASN A 87 -9.24 1.21 10.16
N TRP A 88 -8.72 -0.01 10.33
CA TRP A 88 -7.32 -0.26 10.63
C TRP A 88 -6.50 -0.31 9.35
N ARG A 89 -5.32 0.32 9.37
CA ARG A 89 -4.32 0.26 8.30
C ARG A 89 -2.90 0.34 8.86
N PHE A 90 -1.94 -0.27 8.18
CA PHE A 90 -0.55 -0.34 8.65
C PHE A 90 0.30 0.87 8.25
N ASP A 91 -0.17 1.67 7.31
CA ASP A 91 0.56 2.71 6.58
C ASP A 91 0.05 4.15 6.80
N PRO A 92 -0.46 4.55 7.99
CA PRO A 92 -1.00 5.90 8.16
C PRO A 92 0.04 7.00 7.90
N SER A 93 1.33 6.73 8.15
CA SER A 93 2.40 7.70 7.86
C SER A 93 2.61 7.92 6.36
N LEU A 94 2.48 6.86 5.55
CA LEU A 94 2.62 6.95 4.10
C LEU A 94 1.45 7.71 3.49
N VAL A 95 0.23 7.47 3.95
CA VAL A 95 -0.95 8.24 3.50
C VAL A 95 -0.81 9.70 3.86
N ALA A 96 -0.47 10.00 5.12
CA ALA A 96 -0.21 11.37 5.53
C ALA A 96 0.92 12.02 4.71
N TYR A 97 1.95 11.26 4.35
CA TYR A 97 3.02 11.75 3.48
C TYR A 97 2.52 12.13 2.08
N VAL A 98 1.72 11.26 1.45
CA VAL A 98 1.18 11.53 0.10
C VAL A 98 0.12 12.64 0.14
N ASP A 99 -0.72 12.70 1.18
CA ASP A 99 -1.69 13.80 1.40
C ASP A 99 -1.01 15.17 1.50
N ASN A 100 0.17 15.22 2.10
CA ASN A 100 0.97 16.44 2.22
C ASN A 100 1.85 16.72 0.98
N SER A 101 1.75 15.88 -0.07
CA SER A 101 2.47 16.05 -1.32
C SER A 101 1.59 16.70 -2.40
N ASP A 102 2.22 17.20 -3.46
CA ASP A 102 1.56 17.67 -4.68
C ASP A 102 1.25 16.53 -5.67
N VAL A 103 1.48 15.27 -5.27
CA VAL A 103 1.31 14.10 -6.13
C VAL A 103 -0.11 13.57 -5.97
N PRO A 104 -0.94 13.57 -7.03
CA PRO A 104 -2.27 12.96 -6.97
C PRO A 104 -2.13 11.47 -6.74
N TYR A 105 -3.02 10.90 -5.92
CA TYR A 105 -3.02 9.48 -5.65
C TYR A 105 -4.43 8.90 -5.53
N VAL A 106 -4.50 7.57 -5.63
CA VAL A 106 -5.72 6.79 -5.49
C VAL A 106 -5.49 5.70 -4.45
N ASP A 107 -6.31 5.70 -3.40
CA ASP A 107 -6.30 4.69 -2.33
C ASP A 107 -7.36 3.61 -2.58
N PHE A 108 -6.95 2.35 -2.69
CA PHE A 108 -7.86 1.22 -2.90
C PHE A 108 -8.49 0.65 -1.63
N LEU A 109 -7.98 0.94 -0.42
CA LEU A 109 -8.63 0.47 0.82
C LEU A 109 -10.05 1.02 0.96
N PRO A 110 -10.28 2.35 0.87
CA PRO A 110 -11.65 2.90 0.91
C PRO A 110 -12.54 2.43 -0.23
N LYS A 111 -11.98 2.22 -1.43
CA LYS A 111 -12.76 1.74 -2.59
C LYS A 111 -13.29 0.32 -2.38
N HIS A 112 -12.47 -0.56 -1.80
CA HIS A 112 -12.91 -1.90 -1.43
C HIS A 112 -13.93 -1.89 -0.29
N ALA A 113 -13.74 -1.06 0.73
CA ALA A 113 -14.71 -0.92 1.82
C ALA A 113 -16.08 -0.45 1.30
N ALA A 114 -16.11 0.58 0.45
CA ALA A 114 -17.33 1.10 -0.15
C ALA A 114 -18.02 0.08 -1.07
N ASP A 115 -17.26 -0.68 -1.86
CA ASP A 115 -17.84 -1.74 -2.70
C ASP A 115 -18.39 -2.89 -1.83
N LEU A 116 -17.71 -3.27 -0.75
CA LEU A 116 -18.16 -4.28 0.19
C LEU A 116 -19.54 -3.97 0.80
N GLU A 117 -19.84 -2.70 1.09
CA GLU A 117 -21.16 -2.26 1.60
C GLU A 117 -22.33 -2.63 0.67
N SER A 118 -22.06 -2.84 -0.62
CA SER A 118 -23.06 -3.27 -1.59
C SER A 118 -23.34 -4.78 -1.57
N PHE A 119 -22.68 -5.54 -0.69
CA PHE A 119 -22.83 -6.99 -0.58
C PHE A 119 -23.35 -7.42 0.79
N ASN A 120 -24.19 -8.46 0.79
CA ASN A 120 -24.58 -9.17 2.00
C ASN A 120 -23.68 -10.41 2.21
N MET A 121 -22.40 -10.18 2.51
CA MET A 121 -21.40 -11.24 2.78
C MET A 121 -20.27 -10.74 3.67
N SER A 122 -19.44 -11.66 4.18
CA SER A 122 -18.25 -11.30 4.96
C SER A 122 -17.15 -10.69 4.08
N ALA A 123 -16.27 -9.87 4.67
CA ALA A 123 -15.11 -9.30 3.98
C ALA A 123 -14.20 -10.39 3.37
N LYS A 124 -14.11 -11.56 4.02
CA LYS A 124 -13.35 -12.70 3.51
C LYS A 124 -13.97 -13.30 2.23
N GLU A 125 -15.29 -13.47 2.19
CA GLU A 125 -16.00 -13.95 1.00
C GLU A 125 -15.88 -12.93 -0.14
N TYR A 126 -16.01 -11.65 0.19
CA TYR A 126 -15.76 -10.54 -0.73
C TYR A 126 -14.37 -10.60 -1.36
N CYS A 127 -13.30 -10.69 -0.54
CA CYS A 127 -11.94 -10.79 -1.05
C CYS A 127 -11.76 -12.02 -1.96
N GLY A 128 -12.42 -13.14 -1.64
CA GLY A 128 -12.40 -14.36 -2.46
C GLY A 128 -12.93 -14.19 -3.90
N ARG A 129 -13.72 -13.14 -4.17
CA ARG A 129 -14.20 -12.80 -5.51
C ARG A 129 -13.12 -12.11 -6.34
N TYR A 130 -12.36 -11.22 -5.71
CA TYR A 130 -11.45 -10.32 -6.40
C TYR A 130 -9.99 -10.76 -6.35
N TYR A 131 -9.62 -11.67 -5.45
CA TYR A 131 -8.23 -12.10 -5.28
C TYR A 131 -8.05 -13.58 -5.56
N VAL A 132 -6.97 -13.89 -6.28
CA VAL A 132 -6.39 -15.23 -6.32
C VAL A 132 -5.47 -15.35 -5.11
N ARG A 133 -5.71 -16.38 -4.29
CA ARG A 133 -4.86 -16.65 -3.12
C ARG A 133 -3.43 -16.93 -3.56
N ALA A 134 -2.48 -16.56 -2.71
CA ALA A 134 -1.09 -16.95 -2.86
C ALA A 134 -0.98 -18.47 -3.09
N ALA A 135 -0.27 -18.87 -4.14
CA ALA A 135 0.04 -20.26 -4.47
C ALA A 135 1.52 -20.38 -4.83
N GLY A 136 2.17 -21.46 -4.38
CA GLY A 136 3.59 -21.70 -4.63
C GLY A 136 4.49 -20.63 -4.00
N ALA A 137 5.36 -20.01 -4.80
CA ALA A 137 6.30 -18.98 -4.34
C ALA A 137 5.69 -17.58 -4.22
N ALA A 138 4.41 -17.39 -4.56
CA ALA A 138 3.75 -16.10 -4.39
C ALA A 138 3.59 -15.77 -2.90
N VAL A 139 4.05 -14.59 -2.50
CA VAL A 139 4.10 -14.16 -1.10
C VAL A 139 2.77 -13.51 -0.65
N PHE A 140 1.94 -13.07 -1.60
CA PHE A 140 0.64 -12.43 -1.38
C PHE A 140 -0.36 -12.81 -2.48
N GLY A 141 -1.66 -12.67 -2.20
CA GLY A 141 -2.71 -12.80 -3.20
C GLY A 141 -2.68 -11.63 -4.19
N HIS A 142 -3.07 -11.86 -5.44
CA HIS A 142 -3.15 -10.83 -6.47
C HIS A 142 -4.57 -10.78 -7.05
N TYR A 143 -4.92 -9.68 -7.73
CA TYR A 143 -6.23 -9.57 -8.35
C TYR A 143 -6.50 -10.70 -9.36
N SER A 144 -7.69 -11.29 -9.28
CA SER A 144 -8.28 -12.16 -10.30
C SER A 144 -8.71 -11.31 -11.52
N PRO A 145 -9.15 -11.90 -12.64
CA PRO A 145 -9.74 -11.12 -13.73
C PRO A 145 -10.90 -10.23 -13.29
N ALA A 146 -11.75 -10.72 -12.37
CA ALA A 146 -12.82 -9.92 -11.77
C ALA A 146 -12.27 -8.78 -10.91
N GLY A 147 -11.20 -9.03 -10.14
CA GLY A 147 -10.49 -8.01 -9.38
C GLY A 147 -9.88 -6.92 -10.26
N ASN A 148 -9.26 -7.30 -11.38
CA ASN A 148 -8.71 -6.35 -12.35
C ASN A 148 -9.82 -5.49 -12.97
N PHE A 149 -10.98 -6.09 -13.27
CA PHE A 149 -12.12 -5.34 -13.78
C PHE A 149 -12.66 -4.34 -12.74
N PHE A 150 -12.84 -4.79 -11.49
CA PHE A 150 -13.17 -3.89 -10.38
C PHE A 150 -12.17 -2.74 -10.30
N THR A 151 -10.87 -3.04 -10.26
CA THR A 151 -9.82 -2.04 -10.18
C THR A 151 -9.90 -1.01 -11.29
N ALA A 152 -10.04 -1.46 -12.54
CA ALA A 152 -10.13 -0.58 -13.70
C ALA A 152 -11.36 0.35 -13.63
N MET A 153 -12.51 -0.17 -13.19
CA MET A 153 -13.74 0.61 -13.08
C MET A 153 -13.70 1.58 -11.88
N SER A 154 -13.14 1.16 -10.76
CA SER A 154 -13.09 1.94 -9.51
C SER A 154 -12.12 3.12 -9.56
N ILE A 155 -11.12 3.10 -10.44
CA ILE A 155 -10.18 4.23 -10.66
C ILE A 155 -10.54 5.09 -11.88
N LYS A 156 -11.49 4.65 -12.71
CA LYS A 156 -11.78 5.24 -14.02
C LYS A 156 -12.02 6.75 -13.93
N ASP A 157 -12.84 7.18 -12.98
CA ASP A 157 -13.19 8.60 -12.84
C ASP A 157 -12.02 9.44 -12.30
N ASP A 158 -11.19 8.89 -11.40
CA ASP A 158 -9.97 9.55 -10.91
C ASP A 158 -9.01 9.85 -12.07
N ILE A 159 -8.77 8.87 -12.95
CA ILE A 159 -7.90 9.03 -14.13
C ILE A 159 -8.52 10.00 -15.14
N VAL A 160 -9.81 9.86 -15.45
CA VAL A 160 -10.49 10.72 -16.43
C VAL A 160 -10.46 12.18 -16.00
N ASN A 161 -10.64 12.45 -14.70
CA ASN A 161 -10.62 13.81 -14.16
C ASN A 161 -9.20 14.38 -14.04
N TRP A 162 -8.18 13.52 -13.87
CA TRP A 162 -6.79 13.95 -13.82
C TRP A 162 -6.20 14.31 -15.19
N LEU A 163 -6.62 13.62 -16.25
CA LEU A 163 -6.06 13.80 -17.59
C LEU A 163 -6.64 15.03 -18.30
N ASP A 164 -5.74 15.86 -18.80
CA ASP A 164 -6.04 17.03 -19.62
C ASP A 164 -5.18 17.04 -20.90
N PRO A 165 -5.78 16.98 -22.11
CA PRO A 165 -7.21 16.86 -22.35
C PRO A 165 -7.78 15.51 -21.91
N LYS A 166 -9.06 15.47 -21.55
CA LYS A 166 -9.76 14.21 -21.26
C LYS A 166 -9.55 13.20 -22.40
N PRO A 167 -9.46 11.88 -22.11
CA PRO A 167 -9.34 10.88 -23.15
C PRO A 167 -10.53 10.95 -24.13
N PRO A 168 -10.35 10.63 -25.43
CA PRO A 168 -11.36 10.88 -26.47
C PRO A 168 -12.79 10.43 -26.13
N ALA A 169 -12.94 9.28 -25.50
CA ALA A 169 -14.24 8.73 -25.10
C ALA A 169 -14.97 9.54 -24.01
N TYR A 170 -14.27 10.42 -23.29
CA TYR A 170 -14.77 11.17 -22.13
C TYR A 170 -14.81 12.69 -22.34
N ARG A 171 -14.47 13.18 -23.55
CA ARG A 171 -14.41 14.62 -23.84
C ARG A 171 -15.76 15.33 -23.85
N LEU A 172 -16.85 14.59 -24.07
CA LEU A 172 -18.22 15.13 -24.07
C LEU A 172 -18.85 15.14 -22.67
N LEU A 173 -18.19 14.56 -21.66
CA LEU A 173 -18.65 14.62 -20.28
C LEU A 173 -18.31 15.99 -19.69
N THR A 174 -19.34 16.68 -19.21
CA THR A 174 -19.19 17.89 -18.40
C THR A 174 -18.27 17.60 -17.20
N PRO A 175 -17.47 18.58 -16.74
CA PRO A 175 -16.80 18.46 -15.45
C PRO A 175 -17.85 18.17 -14.37
N VAL A 176 -17.59 17.14 -13.54
CA VAL A 176 -18.39 16.84 -12.34
C VAL A 176 -17.81 17.63 -11.19
#